data_AF-A0A7C1ANQ0-F1
#
_entry.id   AF-A0A7C1ANQ0-F1
#
_cell.length_a   1.000
_cell.length_b   1.000
_cell.length_c   1.000
_cell.angle_alpha   90.00
_cell.angle_beta   90.00
_cell.angle_gamma   90.00
#
_symmetry.space_group_name_H-M   'P 1'
#
loop_
_entity.id
_entity.type
_entity.pdbx_description
1 polymer ?
#
loop_
_entity_poly.entity_id
_entity_poly.type
_entity_poly.pdbx_seq_one_letter_code
_entity_poly.pdbx_strand_id
1 'polypeptide(L)'
;MIKILCVYFKDRVKKFVCPKNKNMNIKKLENKLAIALTQNLGVNINSGFKDDILGFREKLTLLSNTDHYNKLIKSLTSSKNKIEFNSYVFETYFAYDFESKGRTLEYETKLLGNSDDTVDFLYRTYNGMRICFDLHQANQRKWLTDYTRSQLANRGRYEITLSGQDEKDKIVRLQNLILSKCQNKNGNPRKFPQDSDIYNFIVIYVSGEIDGHIDELECKFTMYGDSNLFGVRWIFGLCEHLSDDSPENFKLYYEKLKHFRETIHGVLFVKNASPPNCYGDLILDLDLEYYLVGNNDLLNKADFNKICDELYGILKEWTKKDT
;
A
#
# COMPACT_ATOMS: atom_id res chain seq x y z
N MET A 1 33.28 -34.06 -25.11
CA MET A 1 31.85 -33.72 -24.97
C MET A 1 31.66 -32.68 -23.85
N ILE A 2 32.41 -31.57 -23.91
CA ILE A 2 32.35 -30.42 -22.98
C ILE A 2 32.68 -29.20 -23.83
N LYS A 3 31.69 -28.71 -24.59
CA LYS A 3 31.78 -27.48 -25.41
C LYS A 3 30.40 -27.06 -25.95
N ILE A 4 29.35 -27.13 -25.12
CA ILE A 4 27.99 -26.65 -25.48
C ILE A 4 27.33 -25.78 -24.38
N LEU A 5 28.00 -25.52 -23.24
CA LEU A 5 27.41 -24.72 -22.14
C LEU A 5 27.89 -23.27 -22.02
N CYS A 6 28.79 -22.78 -22.88
CA CYS A 6 29.28 -21.39 -22.81
C CYS A 6 28.67 -20.41 -23.83
N VAL A 7 27.69 -20.83 -24.63
CA VAL A 7 27.07 -19.98 -25.67
C VAL A 7 25.69 -19.45 -25.29
N TYR A 8 25.01 -20.02 -24.28
CA TYR A 8 23.64 -19.63 -23.92
C TYR A 8 23.50 -18.50 -22.90
N PHE A 9 24.59 -18.03 -22.29
CA PHE A 9 24.55 -16.96 -21.26
C PHE A 9 25.11 -15.61 -21.70
N LYS A 10 25.62 -15.47 -22.94
CA LYS A 10 26.18 -14.19 -23.43
C LYS A 10 25.21 -13.31 -24.22
N ASP A 11 24.05 -13.83 -24.66
CA ASP A 11 23.11 -13.09 -25.52
C ASP A 11 21.86 -12.54 -24.80
N ARG A 12 21.79 -12.59 -23.47
CA ARG A 12 20.69 -12.00 -22.67
C ARG A 12 21.05 -10.79 -21.83
N VAL A 13 22.23 -10.20 -22.02
CA VAL A 13 22.42 -8.78 -21.71
C VAL A 13 21.98 -7.99 -22.94
N LYS A 14 20.68 -8.02 -23.24
CA LYS A 14 20.10 -6.93 -24.03
C LYS A 14 20.33 -5.69 -23.18
N LYS A 15 21.28 -4.86 -23.61
CA LYS A 15 21.31 -3.44 -23.29
C LYS A 15 19.86 -2.99 -23.34
N PHE A 16 19.31 -2.55 -22.20
CA PHE A 16 18.11 -1.74 -22.17
C PHE A 16 18.41 -0.52 -23.04
N VAL A 17 18.08 -0.64 -24.33
CA VAL A 17 17.98 0.52 -25.20
C VAL A 17 16.67 1.14 -24.77
N CYS A 18 16.73 2.07 -23.82
CA CYS A 18 15.65 2.99 -23.56
C CYS A 18 15.15 3.51 -24.92
N PRO A 19 13.85 3.42 -25.22
CA PRO A 19 13.30 4.09 -26.38
C PRO A 19 13.73 5.56 -26.29
N LYS A 20 14.35 6.09 -27.34
CA LYS A 20 14.59 7.53 -27.47
C LYS A 20 13.24 8.22 -27.58
N ASN A 21 12.59 8.52 -26.46
CA ASN A 21 11.35 9.27 -26.42
C ASN A 21 11.38 10.26 -25.25
N LYS A 22 11.06 11.52 -25.58
CA LYS A 22 11.03 12.73 -24.75
C LYS A 22 11.38 12.54 -23.26
N ASN A 23 12.67 12.38 -22.97
CA ASN A 23 13.19 12.46 -21.60
C ASN A 23 12.63 13.74 -20.95
N MET A 24 11.84 13.61 -19.89
CA MET A 24 11.73 14.73 -18.96
C MET A 24 13.15 15.01 -18.51
N ASN A 25 13.68 16.17 -18.91
CA ASN A 25 15.07 16.54 -18.61
C ASN A 25 15.27 16.34 -17.10
N ILE A 26 16.19 15.46 -16.71
CA ILE A 26 16.42 15.10 -15.30
C ILE A 26 16.62 16.37 -14.47
N LYS A 27 17.28 17.39 -15.02
CA LYS A 27 17.43 18.71 -14.37
C LYS A 27 16.09 19.40 -14.11
N LYS A 28 15.12 19.25 -15.01
CA LYS A 28 13.76 19.78 -14.86
C LYS A 28 12.99 19.03 -13.77
N LEU A 29 13.15 17.71 -13.66
CA LEU A 29 12.58 16.91 -12.58
C LEU A 29 13.18 17.32 -11.23
N GLU A 30 14.51 17.41 -11.14
CA GLU A 30 15.23 17.88 -9.95
C GLU A 30 14.76 19.26 -9.50
N ASN A 31 14.67 20.21 -10.43
CA ASN A 31 14.18 21.55 -10.13
C ASN A 31 12.74 21.53 -9.62
N LYS A 32 11.85 20.74 -10.23
CA LYS A 32 10.47 20.60 -9.75
C LYS A 32 10.39 20.01 -8.34
N LEU A 33 11.19 18.99 -8.06
CA LEU A 33 11.24 18.34 -6.77
C LEU A 33 11.78 19.29 -5.69
N ALA A 34 12.87 20.00 -5.99
CA ALA A 34 13.43 21.02 -5.10
C ALA A 34 12.42 22.15 -4.81
N ILE A 35 11.68 22.61 -5.83
CA ILE A 35 10.60 23.58 -5.67
C ILE A 35 9.50 23.02 -4.77
N ALA A 36 9.03 21.78 -5.01
CA ALA A 36 7.99 21.17 -4.20
C ALA A 36 8.40 21.11 -2.72
N LEU A 37 9.61 20.66 -2.45
CA LEU A 37 10.14 20.53 -1.09
C LEU A 37 10.33 21.89 -0.40
N THR A 38 10.94 22.86 -1.07
CA THR A 38 11.24 24.16 -0.45
C THR A 38 10.02 25.06 -0.36
N GLN A 39 9.30 25.24 -1.47
CA GLN A 39 8.22 26.22 -1.59
C GLN A 39 6.88 25.69 -1.09
N ASN A 40 6.55 24.42 -1.40
CA ASN A 40 5.24 23.89 -1.01
C ASN A 40 5.27 23.26 0.38
N LEU A 41 6.39 22.63 0.76
CA LEU A 41 6.51 21.85 2.00
C LEU A 41 7.34 22.55 3.08
N GLY A 42 7.94 23.71 2.78
CA GLY A 42 8.70 24.52 3.73
C GLY A 42 10.00 23.86 4.22
N VAL A 43 10.58 22.98 3.41
CA VAL A 43 11.80 22.23 3.75
C VAL A 43 13.02 23.10 3.48
N ASN A 44 13.87 23.26 4.49
CA ASN A 44 15.15 23.90 4.30
C ASN A 44 16.15 22.89 3.71
N ILE A 45 16.41 22.97 2.41
CA ILE A 45 17.35 22.09 1.70
C ILE A 45 18.79 22.56 1.98
N ASN A 46 19.55 21.76 2.73
CA ASN A 46 20.99 21.96 2.94
C ASN A 46 21.83 21.10 1.96
N SER A 47 23.15 21.16 2.06
CA SER A 47 24.04 20.39 1.15
C SER A 47 23.93 18.87 1.33
N GLY A 48 23.60 18.35 2.52
CA GLY A 48 23.42 16.92 2.78
C GLY A 48 22.16 16.35 2.12
N PHE A 49 21.12 17.18 1.99
CA PHE A 49 19.86 16.83 1.34
C PHE A 49 20.02 16.34 -0.11
N LYS A 50 21.04 16.81 -0.82
CA LYS A 50 21.30 16.38 -2.21
C LYS A 50 21.70 14.92 -2.28
N ASP A 51 22.46 14.43 -1.30
CA ASP A 51 22.88 13.03 -1.24
C ASP A 51 21.72 12.16 -0.76
N ASP A 52 20.94 12.64 0.22
CA ASP A 52 19.77 11.94 0.77
C ASP A 52 18.65 11.69 -0.26
N ILE A 53 18.55 12.53 -1.29
CA ILE A 53 17.53 12.41 -2.35
C ILE A 53 18.01 11.64 -3.58
N LEU A 54 19.29 11.24 -3.66
CA LEU A 54 19.84 10.53 -4.83
C LEU A 54 19.07 9.24 -5.10
N GLY A 55 18.87 8.42 -4.08
CA GLY A 55 18.13 7.16 -4.19
C GLY A 55 16.69 7.36 -4.65
N PHE A 56 16.04 8.45 -4.25
CA PHE A 56 14.68 8.77 -4.71
C PHE A 56 14.67 9.27 -6.15
N ARG A 57 15.67 10.08 -6.52
CA ARG A 57 15.82 10.63 -7.87
C ARG A 57 16.01 9.54 -8.91
N GLU A 58 16.80 8.51 -8.62
CA GLU A 58 17.02 7.38 -9.53
C GLU A 58 15.70 6.67 -9.84
N LYS A 59 14.89 6.42 -8.82
CA LYS A 59 13.57 5.79 -8.94
C LYS A 59 12.62 6.67 -9.77
N LEU A 60 12.53 7.96 -9.47
CA LEU A 60 11.72 8.89 -10.27
C LEU A 60 12.21 9.00 -11.72
N THR A 61 13.51 8.92 -11.95
CA THR A 61 14.08 8.95 -13.30
C THR A 61 13.64 7.71 -14.09
N LEU A 62 13.71 6.52 -13.50
CA LEU A 62 13.20 5.29 -14.12
C LEU A 62 11.73 5.46 -14.52
N LEU A 63 10.86 5.84 -13.57
CA LEU A 63 9.43 6.00 -13.84
C LEU A 63 9.12 7.10 -14.85
N SER A 64 9.90 8.19 -14.86
CA SER A 64 9.70 9.28 -15.82
C SER A 64 10.00 8.87 -17.27
N ASN A 65 10.80 7.83 -17.47
CA ASN A 65 11.17 7.34 -18.79
C ASN A 65 10.15 6.35 -19.38
N THR A 66 9.13 5.94 -18.62
CA THR A 66 8.09 5.00 -19.10
C THR A 66 6.84 5.68 -19.63
N ASP A 67 6.72 7.01 -19.47
CA ASP A 67 5.52 7.83 -19.74
C ASP A 67 4.24 7.46 -18.97
N HIS A 68 4.16 6.30 -18.32
CA HIS A 68 2.99 5.79 -17.60
C HIS A 68 2.71 6.55 -16.29
N TYR A 69 3.74 7.09 -15.64
CA TYR A 69 3.65 7.67 -14.29
C TYR A 69 3.70 9.21 -14.27
N ASN A 70 3.48 9.85 -15.42
CA ASN A 70 3.50 11.31 -15.53
C ASN A 70 2.52 12.00 -14.56
N LYS A 71 1.35 11.38 -14.31
CA LYS A 71 0.35 11.87 -13.36
C LYS A 71 0.86 11.77 -11.92
N LEU A 72 1.38 10.60 -11.51
CA LEU A 72 1.98 10.39 -10.19
C LEU A 72 3.10 11.40 -9.90
N ILE A 73 4.06 11.54 -10.83
CA ILE A 73 5.18 12.48 -10.68
C ILE A 73 4.68 13.93 -10.59
N LYS A 74 3.64 14.29 -11.35
CA LYS A 74 3.01 15.61 -11.26
C LYS A 74 2.40 15.81 -9.87
N SER A 75 1.62 14.85 -9.38
CA SER A 75 0.98 14.91 -8.06
C SER A 75 2.01 15.05 -6.93
N LEU A 76 3.07 14.23 -6.96
CA LEU A 76 4.20 14.32 -6.04
C LEU A 76 4.83 15.74 -6.04
N THR A 77 5.16 16.27 -7.22
CA THR A 77 5.81 17.59 -7.34
C THR A 77 4.85 18.77 -7.10
N SER A 78 3.54 18.54 -7.02
CA SER A 78 2.54 19.54 -6.67
C SER A 78 1.95 19.39 -5.27
N SER A 79 2.47 18.44 -4.48
CA SER A 79 1.97 18.15 -3.13
C SER A 79 1.99 19.39 -2.25
N LYS A 80 0.93 19.61 -1.48
CA LYS A 80 0.76 20.81 -0.64
C LYS A 80 1.09 20.60 0.81
N ASN A 81 1.25 19.35 1.23
CA ASN A 81 1.58 18.98 2.60
C ASN A 81 2.40 17.69 2.63
N LYS A 82 3.09 17.45 3.75
CA LYS A 82 4.01 16.32 3.91
C LYS A 82 3.31 14.96 3.86
N ILE A 83 2.06 14.87 4.32
CA ILE A 83 1.28 13.62 4.35
C ILE A 83 0.97 13.18 2.92
N GLU A 84 0.47 14.11 2.10
CA GLU A 84 0.22 13.88 0.68
C GLU A 84 1.51 13.50 -0.06
N PHE A 85 2.59 14.24 0.20
CA PHE A 85 3.89 13.94 -0.39
C PHE A 85 4.36 12.51 -0.04
N ASN A 86 4.31 12.12 1.24
CA ASN A 86 4.71 10.79 1.70
C ASN A 86 3.84 9.67 1.08
N SER A 87 2.55 9.93 0.83
CA SER A 87 1.68 8.99 0.11
C SER A 87 2.16 8.76 -1.32
N TYR A 88 2.48 9.83 -2.06
CA TYR A 88 3.02 9.70 -3.41
C TYR A 88 4.44 9.14 -3.44
N VAL A 89 5.25 9.35 -2.40
CA VAL A 89 6.53 8.64 -2.23
C VAL A 89 6.25 7.14 -2.14
N PHE A 90 5.34 6.71 -1.27
CA PHE A 90 4.98 5.29 -1.16
C PHE A 90 4.50 4.69 -2.49
N GLU A 91 3.60 5.37 -3.21
CA GLU A 91 3.16 4.95 -4.55
C GLU A 91 4.30 4.91 -5.57
N THR A 92 5.25 5.85 -5.49
CA THR A 92 6.44 5.88 -6.36
C THR A 92 7.32 4.66 -6.13
N TYR A 93 7.57 4.29 -4.87
CA TYR A 93 8.38 3.11 -4.55
C TYR A 93 7.68 1.82 -4.95
N PHE A 94 6.36 1.73 -4.71
CA PHE A 94 5.57 0.60 -5.18
C PHE A 94 5.63 0.42 -6.70
N ALA A 95 5.45 1.50 -7.47
CA ALA A 95 5.57 1.46 -8.92
C ALA A 95 6.99 1.10 -9.39
N TYR A 96 8.00 1.62 -8.69
CA TYR A 96 9.40 1.31 -8.99
C TYR A 96 9.73 -0.17 -8.86
N ASP A 97 9.22 -0.86 -7.83
CA ASP A 97 9.49 -2.29 -7.64
C ASP A 97 9.00 -3.12 -8.83
N PHE A 98 7.84 -2.77 -9.40
CA PHE A 98 7.34 -3.39 -10.63
C PHE A 98 8.20 -3.01 -11.86
N GLU A 99 8.44 -1.72 -12.09
CA GLU A 99 9.15 -1.25 -13.29
C GLU A 99 10.62 -1.69 -13.32
N SER A 100 11.27 -1.78 -12.16
CA SER A 100 12.65 -2.29 -12.05
C SER A 100 12.78 -3.75 -12.49
N LYS A 101 11.67 -4.50 -12.51
CA LYS A 101 11.57 -5.89 -13.00
C LYS A 101 10.98 -5.98 -14.41
N GLY A 102 10.77 -4.85 -15.08
CA GLY A 102 10.14 -4.79 -16.39
C GLY A 102 8.67 -5.21 -16.37
N ARG A 103 7.97 -4.88 -15.28
CA ARG A 103 6.51 -5.04 -15.16
C ARG A 103 5.88 -3.67 -15.06
N THR A 104 4.92 -3.39 -15.93
CA THR A 104 4.28 -2.08 -15.98
C THR A 104 2.96 -2.11 -15.21
N LEU A 105 2.75 -1.06 -14.42
CA LEU A 105 1.47 -0.78 -13.78
C LEU A 105 0.75 0.33 -14.54
N GLU A 106 -0.55 0.16 -14.77
CA GLU A 106 -1.44 1.23 -15.20
C GLU A 106 -1.83 2.07 -13.97
N TYR A 107 -1.48 3.36 -13.96
CA TYR A 107 -1.72 4.24 -12.81
C TYR A 107 -3.06 4.98 -12.93
N GLU A 108 -3.80 5.02 -11.81
CA GLU A 108 -5.14 5.63 -11.70
C GLU A 108 -6.15 5.10 -12.72
N THR A 109 -6.31 3.78 -12.78
CA THR A 109 -7.22 3.10 -13.72
C THR A 109 -8.67 3.14 -13.24
N LYS A 110 -9.59 3.55 -14.11
CA LYS A 110 -11.03 3.42 -13.90
C LYS A 110 -11.48 1.99 -14.18
N LEU A 111 -12.04 1.32 -13.18
CA LEU A 111 -12.55 -0.05 -13.34
C LEU A 111 -14.05 -0.11 -13.66
N LEU A 112 -14.82 0.90 -13.22
CA LEU A 112 -16.26 0.99 -13.47
C LEU A 112 -16.51 2.15 -14.44
N GLY A 113 -17.13 1.87 -15.58
CA GLY A 113 -17.28 2.82 -16.69
C GLY A 113 -17.99 4.14 -16.35
N ASN A 114 -18.82 4.14 -15.30
CA ASN A 114 -19.60 5.31 -14.86
C ASN A 114 -19.11 5.93 -13.55
N SER A 115 -18.05 5.42 -12.92
CA SER A 115 -17.50 6.03 -11.69
C SER A 115 -16.37 7.01 -12.00
N ASP A 116 -16.28 8.05 -11.18
CA ASP A 116 -15.06 8.88 -11.12
C ASP A 116 -13.95 8.23 -10.30
N ASP A 117 -14.26 7.13 -9.62
CA ASP A 117 -13.31 6.41 -8.81
C ASP A 117 -12.34 5.56 -9.63
N THR A 118 -11.07 5.67 -9.26
CA THR A 118 -9.95 4.90 -9.80
C THR A 118 -9.35 4.00 -8.71
N VAL A 119 -8.74 2.91 -9.13
CA VAL A 119 -7.72 2.21 -8.31
C VAL A 119 -6.36 2.83 -8.59
N ASP A 120 -5.48 2.82 -7.61
CA ASP A 120 -4.18 3.49 -7.73
C ASP A 120 -3.31 2.81 -8.79
N PHE A 121 -3.31 1.46 -8.82
CA PHE A 121 -2.63 0.70 -9.87
C PHE A 121 -3.44 -0.50 -10.37
N LEU A 122 -3.33 -0.80 -11.66
CA LEU A 122 -3.73 -2.06 -12.25
C LEU A 122 -2.50 -2.74 -12.89
N TYR A 123 -2.24 -3.98 -12.50
CA TYR A 123 -1.24 -4.84 -13.12
C TYR A 123 -1.91 -5.87 -14.03
N ARG A 124 -1.41 -5.99 -15.26
CA ARG A 124 -1.79 -7.07 -16.20
C ARG A 124 -0.63 -8.02 -16.33
N THR A 125 -0.82 -9.20 -15.77
CA THR A 125 0.14 -10.31 -15.84
C THR A 125 0.20 -10.89 -17.27
N TYR A 126 1.26 -11.62 -17.59
CA TYR A 126 1.40 -12.25 -18.91
C TYR A 126 0.39 -13.36 -19.19
N ASN A 127 -0.15 -13.99 -18.14
CA ASN A 127 -1.19 -15.01 -18.27
C ASN A 127 -2.61 -14.42 -18.34
N GLY A 128 -2.74 -13.08 -18.36
CA GLY A 128 -4.01 -12.37 -18.54
C GLY A 128 -4.74 -12.00 -17.25
N MET A 129 -4.24 -12.40 -16.07
CA MET A 129 -4.82 -11.95 -14.79
C MET A 129 -4.68 -10.44 -14.63
N ARG A 130 -5.75 -9.81 -14.13
CA ARG A 130 -5.79 -8.38 -13.78
C ARG A 130 -5.74 -8.25 -12.26
N ILE A 131 -4.71 -7.60 -11.74
CA ILE A 131 -4.52 -7.41 -10.31
C ILE A 131 -4.61 -5.91 -9.99
N CYS A 132 -5.62 -5.51 -9.23
CA CYS A 132 -5.86 -4.14 -8.84
C CYS A 132 -5.27 -3.87 -7.46
N PHE A 133 -4.59 -2.73 -7.32
CA PHE A 133 -4.01 -2.27 -6.06
C PHE A 133 -4.56 -0.89 -5.72
N ASP A 134 -5.13 -0.76 -4.53
CA ASP A 134 -5.49 0.54 -3.95
C ASP A 134 -4.62 0.74 -2.71
N LEU A 135 -3.68 1.68 -2.80
CA LEU A 135 -2.63 1.90 -1.83
C LEU A 135 -3.12 2.79 -0.70
N HIS A 136 -2.55 2.52 0.47
CA HIS A 136 -2.77 3.35 1.61
C HIS A 136 -1.53 3.41 2.50
N GLN A 137 -1.08 4.64 2.76
CA GLN A 137 -0.18 4.88 3.86
C GLN A 137 -1.00 5.09 5.11
N ALA A 138 -0.95 4.14 6.05
CA ALA A 138 -1.57 4.33 7.33
C ALA A 138 -0.82 5.48 8.02
N ASN A 139 -1.41 6.67 7.98
CA ASN A 139 -0.80 7.92 8.40
C ASN A 139 -1.57 8.50 9.59
N GLN A 140 -0.80 8.85 10.61
CA GLN A 140 -1.14 9.51 11.88
C GLN A 140 -1.95 10.80 11.69
N ARG A 141 -3.26 10.69 11.50
CA ARG A 141 -4.11 11.83 11.13
C ARG A 141 -4.79 12.46 12.36
N LYS A 142 -4.20 13.57 12.83
CA LYS A 142 -4.63 14.56 13.85
C LYS A 142 -6.13 14.93 13.88
N TRP A 143 -6.90 14.67 12.82
CA TRP A 143 -8.35 14.97 12.78
C TRP A 143 -9.20 13.93 13.55
N LEU A 144 -8.71 12.69 13.72
CA LEU A 144 -9.38 11.73 14.61
C LEU A 144 -9.19 12.17 16.08
N THR A 145 -8.11 12.86 16.41
CA THR A 145 -7.92 13.47 17.73
C THR A 145 -8.97 14.53 18.03
N ASP A 146 -9.47 15.25 17.01
CA ASP A 146 -10.53 16.24 17.17
C ASP A 146 -11.93 15.59 17.22
N TYR A 147 -12.15 14.53 16.44
CA TYR A 147 -13.38 13.73 16.51
C TYR A 147 -13.48 12.95 17.83
N THR A 148 -12.39 12.36 18.30
CA THR A 148 -12.31 11.64 19.58
C THR A 148 -12.26 12.61 20.77
N ARG A 149 -11.64 13.80 20.68
CA ARG A 149 -11.77 14.85 21.72
C ARG A 149 -13.20 15.34 21.89
N SER A 150 -13.94 15.54 20.79
CA SER A 150 -15.35 15.96 20.89
C SER A 150 -16.25 14.87 21.48
N GLN A 151 -15.89 13.59 21.33
CA GLN A 151 -16.57 12.47 21.97
C GLN A 151 -16.12 12.27 23.44
N LEU A 152 -14.85 12.52 23.78
CA LEU A 152 -14.29 12.36 25.13
C LEU A 152 -14.54 13.55 26.06
N ALA A 153 -14.65 14.78 25.54
CA ALA A 153 -15.07 15.96 26.31
C ALA A 153 -16.51 15.81 26.86
N ASN A 154 -17.34 14.99 26.20
CA ASN A 154 -18.69 14.69 26.64
C ASN A 154 -18.78 13.65 27.77
N ARG A 155 -17.67 13.03 28.22
CA ARG A 155 -17.71 11.97 29.24
C ARG A 155 -16.67 12.04 30.34
N GLY A 156 -15.92 13.15 30.44
CA GLY A 156 -15.19 13.56 31.64
C GLY A 156 -14.51 12.45 32.44
N ARG A 157 -13.39 11.91 31.91
CA ARG A 157 -12.31 11.19 32.63
C ARG A 157 -11.26 10.78 31.59
N TYR A 158 -9.99 11.11 31.83
CA TYR A 158 -8.84 10.18 31.84
C TYR A 158 -7.52 10.96 31.91
N GLU A 159 -6.77 10.67 32.96
CA GLU A 159 -5.32 10.86 33.09
C GLU A 159 -4.59 9.76 32.29
N ILE A 160 -3.41 10.09 31.78
CA ILE A 160 -2.69 9.35 30.75
C ILE A 160 -1.92 8.17 31.34
N THR A 161 -2.15 6.96 30.81
CA THR A 161 -1.22 5.82 30.87
C THR A 161 -1.47 4.98 29.62
N LEU A 162 -0.41 4.67 28.84
CA LEU A 162 -0.49 3.82 27.64
C LEU A 162 -1.10 2.47 28.02
N SER A 163 -2.36 2.28 27.68
CA SER A 163 -3.16 1.10 28.02
C SER A 163 -3.43 0.31 26.74
N GLY A 164 -3.78 -0.97 26.83
CA GLY A 164 -4.18 -1.79 25.68
C GLY A 164 -5.38 -1.24 24.87
N GLN A 165 -5.97 -0.12 25.30
CA GLN A 165 -6.94 0.65 24.53
C GLN A 165 -6.30 1.40 23.36
N ASP A 166 -5.08 1.92 23.49
CA ASP A 166 -4.42 2.68 22.42
C ASP A 166 -4.07 1.79 21.22
N GLU A 167 -3.69 0.53 21.47
CA GLU A 167 -3.47 -0.49 20.44
C GLU A 167 -4.79 -0.88 19.73
N LYS A 168 -5.88 -1.05 20.49
CA LYS A 168 -7.21 -1.31 19.93
C LYS A 168 -7.67 -0.17 19.02
N ASP A 169 -7.45 1.07 19.43
CA ASP A 169 -7.79 2.24 18.63
C ASP A 169 -7.00 2.28 17.32
N LYS A 170 -5.70 1.92 17.33
CA LYS A 170 -4.87 1.80 16.11
C LYS A 170 -5.41 0.74 15.15
N ILE A 171 -5.82 -0.42 15.65
CA ILE A 171 -6.43 -1.48 14.84
C ILE A 171 -7.76 -1.02 14.23
N VAL A 172 -8.64 -0.40 15.02
CA VAL A 172 -9.94 0.14 14.54
C VAL A 172 -9.74 1.23 13.49
N ARG A 173 -8.72 2.08 13.64
CA ARG A 173 -8.37 3.09 12.62
C ARG A 173 -8.06 2.44 11.29
N LEU A 174 -7.21 1.42 11.31
CA LEU A 174 -6.76 0.74 10.10
C LEU A 174 -7.90 -0.04 9.43
N GLN A 175 -8.78 -0.67 10.21
CA GLN A 175 -9.99 -1.31 9.68
C GLN A 175 -10.90 -0.28 8.98
N ASN A 176 -11.19 0.86 9.62
CA ASN A 176 -11.99 1.91 8.99
C ASN A 176 -11.35 2.48 7.72
N LEU A 177 -10.02 2.51 7.68
CA LEU A 177 -9.24 2.96 6.54
C LEU A 177 -9.43 2.05 5.33
N ILE A 178 -9.26 0.74 5.54
CA ILE A 178 -9.58 -0.30 4.56
C ILE A 178 -11.01 -0.14 4.06
N LEU A 179 -11.98 -0.05 4.99
CA LEU A 179 -13.39 0.01 4.63
C LEU A 179 -13.72 1.23 3.79
N SER A 180 -13.10 2.38 4.07
CA SER A 180 -13.32 3.60 3.31
C SER A 180 -12.90 3.52 1.83
N LYS A 181 -12.07 2.54 1.45
CA LYS A 181 -11.71 2.27 0.05
C LYS A 181 -12.81 1.53 -0.70
N CYS A 182 -13.49 0.59 -0.04
CA CYS A 182 -14.48 -0.27 -0.68
C CYS A 182 -15.89 0.31 -0.65
N GLN A 183 -16.21 1.04 0.41
CA GLN A 183 -17.55 1.59 0.64
C GLN A 183 -17.51 3.03 1.15
N ASN A 184 -18.55 3.78 0.81
CA ASN A 184 -18.73 5.14 1.30
C ASN A 184 -19.25 5.14 2.76
N LYS A 185 -19.43 6.33 3.34
CA LYS A 185 -19.89 6.50 4.73
C LYS A 185 -21.26 5.88 5.01
N ASN A 186 -22.08 5.70 3.98
CA ASN A 186 -23.41 5.09 4.08
C ASN A 186 -23.37 3.56 3.93
N GLY A 187 -22.18 2.98 3.74
CA GLY A 187 -22.00 1.55 3.51
C GLY A 187 -22.22 1.12 2.05
N ASN A 188 -22.46 2.07 1.13
CA ASN A 188 -22.64 1.70 -0.28
C ASN A 188 -21.28 1.43 -0.93
N PRO A 189 -21.18 0.39 -1.78
CA PRO A 189 -20.02 0.14 -2.64
C PRO A 189 -19.57 1.39 -3.40
N ARG A 190 -18.27 1.60 -3.50
CA ARG A 190 -17.69 2.73 -4.25
C ARG A 190 -16.62 2.30 -5.25
N LYS A 191 -15.80 1.31 -4.90
CA LYS A 191 -14.71 0.80 -5.72
C LYS A 191 -14.81 -0.72 -5.85
N PHE A 192 -14.09 -1.22 -6.85
CA PHE A 192 -13.88 -2.64 -7.18
C PHE A 192 -15.11 -3.37 -7.75
N PRO A 193 -15.01 -3.89 -8.98
CA PRO A 193 -16.03 -4.75 -9.56
C PRO A 193 -15.99 -6.17 -8.97
N GLN A 194 -17.14 -6.84 -8.94
CA GLN A 194 -17.24 -8.29 -8.85
C GLN A 194 -17.10 -8.87 -10.27
N ASP A 195 -15.86 -9.13 -10.69
CA ASP A 195 -15.52 -9.68 -12.02
C ASP A 195 -14.57 -10.86 -11.81
N SER A 196 -14.83 -12.00 -12.47
CA SER A 196 -14.10 -13.25 -12.29
C SER A 196 -12.62 -13.17 -12.66
N ASP A 197 -12.26 -12.21 -13.52
CA ASP A 197 -10.89 -12.10 -14.04
C ASP A 197 -10.11 -10.93 -13.40
N ILE A 198 -10.62 -10.37 -12.29
CA ILE A 198 -10.01 -9.26 -11.54
C ILE A 198 -9.79 -9.65 -10.08
N TYR A 199 -8.54 -9.57 -9.65
CA TYR A 199 -8.15 -9.72 -8.25
C TYR A 199 -7.92 -8.35 -7.62
N ASN A 200 -8.75 -7.98 -6.64
CA ASN A 200 -8.67 -6.69 -5.97
C ASN A 200 -7.92 -6.81 -4.65
N PHE A 201 -6.84 -6.05 -4.50
CA PHE A 201 -6.04 -5.98 -3.29
C PHE A 201 -5.98 -4.56 -2.74
N ILE A 202 -6.03 -4.45 -1.42
CA ILE A 202 -5.70 -3.22 -0.71
C ILE A 202 -4.28 -3.34 -0.21
N VAL A 203 -3.46 -2.32 -0.51
CA VAL A 203 -2.03 -2.32 -0.16
C VAL A 203 -1.82 -1.35 0.99
N ILE A 204 -1.20 -1.80 2.08
CA ILE A 204 -1.18 -1.03 3.34
C ILE A 204 0.22 -0.94 3.89
N TYR A 205 0.74 0.28 3.93
CA TYR A 205 2.01 0.55 4.59
C TYR A 205 1.81 0.64 6.11
N VAL A 206 2.43 -0.28 6.85
CA VAL A 206 2.20 -0.47 8.30
C VAL A 206 3.35 0.04 9.19
N SER A 207 4.52 0.37 8.63
CA SER A 207 5.71 0.79 9.38
C SER A 207 5.65 2.17 10.07
N GLY A 208 4.45 2.69 10.35
CA GLY A 208 4.25 3.96 11.07
C GLY A 208 3.10 3.97 12.08
N GLU A 209 2.33 2.88 12.20
CA GLU A 209 1.12 2.86 13.04
C GLU A 209 1.27 2.04 14.33
N ILE A 210 2.00 0.92 14.30
CA ILE A 210 2.11 0.04 15.47
C ILE A 210 3.52 0.13 16.02
N ASP A 211 3.63 0.54 17.28
CA ASP A 211 4.90 0.56 18.00
C ASP A 211 5.25 -0.90 18.32
N GLY A 212 5.96 -1.55 17.41
CA GLY A 212 6.30 -2.97 17.50
C GLY A 212 6.75 -3.53 16.16
N HIS A 213 7.49 -4.63 16.21
CA HIS A 213 7.82 -5.41 15.02
C HIS A 213 6.56 -6.14 14.56
N ILE A 214 5.84 -5.58 13.58
CA ILE A 214 4.74 -6.30 12.94
C ILE A 214 5.29 -7.54 12.24
N ASP A 215 4.73 -8.70 12.56
CA ASP A 215 5.05 -9.98 11.93
C ASP A 215 3.82 -10.59 11.23
N GLU A 216 4.03 -11.72 10.54
CA GLU A 216 2.99 -12.42 9.78
C GLU A 216 1.83 -12.91 10.65
N LEU A 217 2.09 -13.20 11.94
CA LEU A 217 1.07 -13.64 12.87
C LEU A 217 0.12 -12.49 13.22
N GLU A 218 0.57 -11.25 13.10
CA GLU A 218 -0.24 -10.06 13.32
C GLU A 218 -1.04 -9.65 12.07
N CYS A 219 -0.69 -10.15 10.89
CA CYS A 219 -1.37 -9.86 9.63
C CYS A 219 -2.42 -10.93 9.29
N LYS A 220 -3.65 -10.82 9.82
CA LYS A 220 -4.79 -11.71 9.48
C LYS A 220 -6.14 -10.98 9.45
N PHE A 221 -7.10 -11.56 8.74
CA PHE A 221 -8.51 -11.14 8.75
C PHE A 221 -9.27 -11.72 9.96
N THR A 222 -9.77 -10.86 10.87
CA THR A 222 -10.52 -11.26 12.08
C THR A 222 -11.51 -10.22 12.67
N MET A 223 -12.78 -10.56 12.81
CA MET A 223 -13.83 -9.61 13.18
C MET A 223 -13.62 -8.90 14.54
N TYR A 224 -14.00 -7.61 14.62
CA TYR A 224 -14.01 -6.86 15.87
C TYR A 224 -14.95 -7.53 16.88
N GLY A 225 -14.39 -8.05 17.98
CA GLY A 225 -15.11 -8.65 19.11
C GLY A 225 -15.16 -10.18 19.13
N ASP A 226 -14.47 -10.88 18.22
CA ASP A 226 -14.32 -12.33 18.32
C ASP A 226 -13.66 -12.72 19.66
N SER A 227 -14.35 -13.57 20.43
CA SER A 227 -13.98 -13.95 21.79
C SER A 227 -12.78 -14.88 21.87
N ASN A 228 -12.33 -15.44 20.74
CA ASN A 228 -11.15 -16.31 20.68
C ASN A 228 -9.82 -15.54 20.60
N LEU A 229 -9.85 -14.21 20.67
CA LEU A 229 -8.69 -13.35 20.37
C LEU A 229 -8.00 -12.78 21.63
N PHE A 230 -7.53 -13.64 22.53
CA PHE A 230 -6.67 -13.20 23.63
C PHE A 230 -5.20 -13.11 23.18
N GLY A 231 -4.60 -11.91 23.30
CA GLY A 231 -3.14 -11.73 23.31
C GLY A 231 -2.42 -11.51 21.97
N VAL A 232 -3.13 -11.22 20.88
CA VAL A 232 -2.49 -11.02 19.56
C VAL A 232 -2.91 -9.68 18.94
N ARG A 233 -1.94 -8.94 18.39
CA ARG A 233 -2.12 -7.62 17.76
C ARG A 233 -2.60 -7.77 16.32
N TRP A 234 -3.82 -8.26 16.12
CA TRP A 234 -4.31 -8.53 14.78
C TRP A 234 -4.63 -7.27 14.00
N ILE A 235 -3.89 -7.08 12.93
CA ILE A 235 -4.11 -6.10 11.89
C ILE A 235 -5.02 -6.74 10.85
N PHE A 236 -6.30 -6.89 11.18
CA PHE A 236 -7.47 -6.71 10.29
C PHE A 236 -8.66 -7.51 10.74
N GLY A 237 -9.85 -7.02 10.35
CA GLY A 237 -11.09 -7.61 10.76
C GLY A 237 -12.19 -7.71 9.76
N LEU A 238 -12.28 -8.91 9.20
CA LEU A 238 -13.35 -9.38 8.36
C LEU A 238 -13.58 -10.81 8.84
N CYS A 239 -14.78 -11.07 9.30
CA CYS A 239 -15.18 -12.44 9.54
C CYS A 239 -15.24 -13.10 8.15
N GLU A 240 -14.31 -13.98 7.82
CA GLU A 240 -14.49 -14.86 6.65
C GLU A 240 -15.72 -15.74 6.89
N HIS A 241 -15.92 -16.21 8.13
CA HIS A 241 -17.04 -17.07 8.48
C HIS A 241 -17.76 -16.67 9.76
N LEU A 242 -19.04 -16.29 9.64
CA LEU A 242 -19.91 -16.00 10.77
C LEU A 242 -20.62 -17.28 11.23
N SER A 243 -20.40 -17.71 12.47
CA SER A 243 -21.14 -18.82 13.08
C SER A 243 -22.62 -18.48 13.24
N ASP A 244 -23.51 -19.45 13.07
CA ASP A 244 -24.97 -19.29 13.26
C ASP A 244 -25.32 -18.78 14.67
N ASP A 245 -24.52 -19.17 15.67
CA ASP A 245 -24.67 -18.78 17.08
C ASP A 245 -24.11 -17.38 17.40
N SER A 246 -23.61 -16.65 16.41
CA SER A 246 -23.03 -15.31 16.61
C SER A 246 -24.07 -14.32 17.13
N PRO A 247 -23.71 -13.40 18.04
CA PRO A 247 -24.65 -12.40 18.55
C PRO A 247 -25.17 -11.46 17.46
N GLU A 248 -26.40 -10.94 17.60
CA GLU A 248 -27.10 -10.17 16.56
C GLU A 248 -26.32 -8.93 16.07
N ASN A 249 -25.62 -8.25 16.97
CA ASN A 249 -24.77 -7.12 16.61
C ASN A 249 -23.61 -7.53 15.69
N PHE A 250 -23.08 -8.74 15.81
CA PHE A 250 -22.07 -9.27 14.89
C PHE A 250 -22.66 -9.62 13.54
N LYS A 251 -23.88 -10.16 13.49
CA LYS A 251 -24.62 -10.39 12.23
C LYS A 251 -24.81 -9.06 11.47
N LEU A 252 -25.16 -7.99 12.18
CA LEU A 252 -25.27 -6.65 11.58
C LEU A 252 -23.95 -6.11 11.02
N TYR A 253 -22.83 -6.30 11.74
CA TYR A 253 -21.51 -5.90 11.22
C TYR A 253 -21.11 -6.76 10.01
N TYR A 254 -21.39 -8.06 10.07
CA TYR A 254 -21.16 -8.96 8.95
C TYR A 254 -21.90 -8.48 7.71
N GLU A 255 -23.21 -8.23 7.77
CA GLU A 255 -23.96 -7.74 6.61
C GLU A 255 -23.45 -6.38 6.10
N LYS A 256 -23.10 -5.46 7.01
CA LYS A 256 -22.53 -4.15 6.63
C LYS A 256 -21.23 -4.24 5.84
N LEU A 257 -20.47 -5.33 6.01
CA LEU A 257 -19.17 -5.54 5.37
C LEU A 257 -19.23 -6.48 4.16
N LYS A 258 -20.44 -6.84 3.70
CA LYS A 258 -20.65 -7.81 2.62
C LYS A 258 -19.90 -7.46 1.34
N HIS A 259 -20.02 -6.22 0.85
CA HIS A 259 -19.32 -5.79 -0.38
C HIS A 259 -17.82 -6.02 -0.30
N PHE A 260 -17.22 -5.70 0.85
CA PHE A 260 -15.80 -5.93 1.08
C PHE A 260 -15.46 -7.42 0.90
N ARG A 261 -16.15 -8.29 1.64
CA ARG A 261 -15.88 -9.74 1.64
C ARG A 261 -16.09 -10.37 0.27
N GLU A 262 -16.97 -9.79 -0.54
CA GLU A 262 -17.29 -10.31 -1.87
C GLU A 262 -16.45 -9.70 -3.00
N THR A 263 -15.64 -8.66 -2.74
CA THR A 263 -14.83 -8.01 -3.79
C THR A 263 -13.33 -7.98 -3.52
N ILE A 264 -12.91 -7.95 -2.26
CA ILE A 264 -11.49 -7.82 -1.91
C ILE A 264 -10.89 -9.19 -1.68
N HIS A 265 -10.01 -9.55 -2.60
CA HIS A 265 -9.35 -10.85 -2.67
C HIS A 265 -8.21 -10.96 -1.66
N GLY A 266 -7.73 -9.84 -1.13
CA GLY A 266 -6.77 -9.86 -0.04
C GLY A 266 -6.23 -8.49 0.33
N VAL A 267 -5.29 -8.50 1.26
CA VAL A 267 -4.54 -7.32 1.69
C VAL A 267 -3.06 -7.60 1.54
N LEU A 268 -2.36 -6.68 0.89
CA LEU A 268 -0.91 -6.70 0.74
C LEU A 268 -0.31 -5.74 1.77
N PHE A 269 0.24 -6.30 2.84
CA PHE A 269 0.91 -5.54 3.87
C PHE A 269 2.30 -5.15 3.41
N VAL A 270 2.67 -3.90 3.70
CA VAL A 270 3.97 -3.35 3.34
C VAL A 270 4.64 -2.80 4.57
N LYS A 271 5.86 -3.24 4.82
CA LYS A 271 6.73 -2.67 5.86
C LYS A 271 8.02 -2.16 5.23
N ASN A 272 8.71 -1.30 5.96
CA ASN A 272 10.07 -0.92 5.64
C ASN A 272 11.03 -1.89 6.32
N ALA A 273 11.88 -2.56 5.56
CA ALA A 273 12.85 -3.54 6.05
C ALA A 273 13.97 -2.88 6.88
N SER A 274 14.27 -1.62 6.55
CA SER A 274 15.23 -0.78 7.26
C SER A 274 14.56 0.50 7.73
N PRO A 275 15.09 1.23 8.74
CA PRO A 275 14.58 2.56 9.08
C PRO A 275 14.56 3.45 7.83
N PRO A 276 13.43 4.14 7.53
CA PRO A 276 13.35 5.00 6.35
C PRO A 276 14.39 6.12 6.42
N ASN A 277 14.98 6.48 5.28
CA ASN A 277 15.72 7.73 5.20
C ASN A 277 14.71 8.88 5.20
N CYS A 278 14.76 9.70 6.23
CA CYS A 278 13.82 10.79 6.45
C CYS A 278 14.53 12.12 6.64
N TYR A 279 13.93 13.19 6.14
CA TYR A 279 14.33 14.57 6.44
C TYR A 279 13.22 15.27 7.24
N GLY A 280 13.34 15.25 8.57
CA GLY A 280 12.22 15.54 9.45
C GLY A 280 11.09 14.53 9.23
N ASP A 281 9.86 15.01 9.02
CA ASP A 281 8.69 14.14 8.77
C ASP A 281 8.55 13.68 7.30
N LEU A 282 9.52 14.01 6.43
CA LEU A 282 9.48 13.64 5.03
C LEU A 282 10.24 12.36 4.78
N ILE A 283 9.56 11.40 4.16
CA ILE A 283 10.16 10.15 3.73
C ILE A 283 10.84 10.39 2.38
N LEU A 284 12.12 10.05 2.28
CA LEU A 284 12.91 10.17 1.06
C LEU A 284 13.27 8.80 0.48
N ASP A 285 13.56 7.82 1.34
CA ASP A 285 13.91 6.46 0.91
C ASP A 285 13.18 5.38 1.70
N LEU A 286 12.73 4.36 0.96
CA LEU A 286 11.98 3.21 1.45
C LEU A 286 12.60 1.92 0.91
N ASP A 287 12.84 0.95 1.79
CA ASP A 287 13.23 -0.42 1.47
C ASP A 287 12.02 -1.32 1.77
N LEU A 288 11.13 -1.47 0.79
CA LEU A 288 9.82 -2.08 1.00
C LEU A 288 9.91 -3.62 1.02
N GLU A 289 9.20 -4.19 1.98
CA GLU A 289 8.95 -5.63 2.11
C GLU A 289 7.44 -5.87 2.12
N TYR A 290 7.01 -6.96 1.48
CA TYR A 290 5.60 -7.29 1.23
C TYR A 290 5.15 -8.62 1.82
N TYR A 291 3.95 -8.65 2.42
CA TYR A 291 3.31 -9.86 2.91
C TYR A 291 1.84 -9.89 2.49
N LEU A 292 1.43 -10.95 1.78
CA LEU A 292 0.09 -11.08 1.22
C LEU A 292 -0.77 -11.95 2.11
N VAL A 293 -1.97 -11.45 2.45
CA VAL A 293 -3.03 -12.23 3.09
C VAL A 293 -4.20 -12.31 2.13
N GLY A 294 -4.55 -13.54 1.73
CA GLY A 294 -5.69 -13.81 0.87
C GLY A 294 -7.00 -13.94 1.65
N ASN A 295 -8.10 -13.55 1.02
CA ASN A 295 -9.46 -13.82 1.47
C ASN A 295 -9.86 -15.20 0.94
N ASN A 296 -10.00 -16.18 1.83
CA ASN A 296 -10.22 -17.58 1.46
C ASN A 296 -11.59 -17.83 0.81
N ASP A 297 -12.56 -16.93 0.98
CA ASP A 297 -13.88 -17.04 0.35
C ASP A 297 -13.85 -16.68 -1.14
N LEU A 298 -12.87 -15.88 -1.56
CA LEU A 298 -12.71 -15.44 -2.95
C LEU A 298 -11.54 -16.08 -3.67
N LEU A 299 -10.48 -16.43 -2.93
CA LEU A 299 -9.28 -17.06 -3.48
C LEU A 299 -9.20 -18.52 -3.05
N ASN A 300 -9.38 -19.42 -4.03
CA ASN A 300 -8.95 -20.80 -3.83
C ASN A 300 -7.43 -20.88 -3.71
N LYS A 301 -6.93 -21.97 -3.12
CA LYS A 301 -5.50 -22.20 -2.90
C LYS A 301 -4.65 -22.13 -4.18
N ALA A 302 -5.18 -22.58 -5.31
CA ALA A 302 -4.43 -22.58 -6.57
C ALA A 302 -4.24 -21.15 -7.10
N ASP A 303 -5.27 -20.31 -7.04
CA ASP A 303 -5.20 -18.93 -7.49
C ASP A 303 -4.39 -18.07 -6.52
N PHE A 304 -4.53 -18.29 -5.21
CA PHE A 304 -3.67 -17.64 -4.22
C PHE A 304 -2.18 -17.91 -4.49
N ASN A 305 -1.80 -19.17 -4.73
CA ASN A 305 -0.42 -19.53 -5.03
C ASN A 305 0.07 -18.87 -6.33
N LYS A 306 -0.74 -18.86 -7.41
CA LYS A 306 -0.35 -18.18 -8.66
C LYS A 306 -0.11 -16.70 -8.45
N ILE A 307 -0.95 -16.04 -7.65
CA ILE A 307 -0.82 -14.61 -7.33
C ILE A 307 0.46 -14.39 -6.51
N CYS A 308 0.71 -15.21 -5.49
CA CYS A 308 1.95 -15.16 -4.71
C CYS A 308 3.19 -15.32 -5.59
N ASP A 309 3.22 -16.33 -6.46
CA ASP A 309 4.34 -16.59 -7.36
C ASP A 309 4.61 -15.39 -8.29
N GLU A 310 3.54 -14.78 -8.82
CA GLU A 310 3.64 -13.60 -9.67
C GLU A 310 4.15 -12.38 -8.89
N LEU A 311 3.57 -12.10 -7.71
CA LEU A 311 3.91 -10.92 -6.93
C LEU A 311 5.30 -11.04 -6.29
N TYR A 312 5.66 -12.17 -5.70
CA TYR A 312 6.98 -12.36 -5.08
C TYR A 312 8.12 -12.59 -6.08
N GLY A 313 7.79 -12.86 -7.34
CA GLY A 313 8.74 -12.72 -8.44
C GLY A 313 9.15 -11.25 -8.72
N ILE A 314 8.39 -10.28 -8.20
CA ILE A 314 8.57 -8.85 -8.42
C ILE A 314 8.99 -8.15 -7.12
N LEU A 315 8.17 -8.35 -6.09
CA LEU A 315 8.19 -7.70 -4.79
C LEU A 315 9.04 -8.50 -3.80
N LYS A 316 9.77 -7.78 -2.93
CA LYS A 316 10.57 -8.39 -1.88
C LYS A 316 9.66 -8.93 -0.77
N GLU A 317 9.60 -10.24 -0.60
CA GLU A 317 8.83 -10.87 0.48
C GLU A 317 9.36 -10.44 1.87
N TRP A 318 8.48 -10.41 2.88
CA TRP A 318 8.88 -10.16 4.26
C TRP A 318 9.97 -11.13 4.70
N THR A 319 11.09 -10.59 5.17
CA THR A 319 12.14 -11.43 5.74
C THR A 319 11.62 -11.98 7.08
N LYS A 320 11.50 -13.30 7.18
CA LYS A 320 11.22 -13.99 8.45
C LYS A 320 12.43 -13.80 9.35
N LYS A 321 12.24 -13.15 10.50
CA LYS A 321 13.24 -13.25 11.56
C LYS A 321 13.06 -14.62 12.19
N ASP A 322 14.09 -15.45 12.15
CA ASP A 322 14.13 -16.66 12.97
C ASP A 322 13.89 -16.24 14.43
N THR A 323 12.74 -16.61 14.98
CA THR A 323 12.35 -16.34 16.36
C THR A 323 12.83 -17.42 17.31
#